data_AF-A0A3A3DQZ9-F1
#
_entry.id   AF-A0A3A3DQZ9-F1
#
_cell.length_a   1.000
_cell.length_b   1.000
_cell.length_c   1.000
_cell.angle_alpha   90.00
_cell.angle_beta   90.00
_cell.angle_gamma   90.00
#
_symmetry.space_group_name_H-M   'P 1'
#
loop_
_entity.id
_entity.type
_entity.pdbx_description
1 polymer ?
#
loop_
_entity_poly.entity_id
_entity_poly.type
_entity_poly.pdbx_seq_one_letter_code
_entity_poly.pdbx_strand_id
1 'polypeptide(L)'
;MLIRAAGRQADILLKFCKSSGLYRRAIGVDGAPTGNAGDEVARSYDQCFVILGLSTWNRLSPSARQEAAIEDCWQALSTTLTDPQTGLLLEDDTVTDPAAPDAPPRSQNPHMHLYEACLQSYEMTGNALWLERATHLRNLSLRHFFDDDTDSLAEFISPDLSALAGLTG
;
A
#
# COMPACT_ATOMS: atom_id res chain seq x y z
N MET A 1 -6.24 11.12 -26.57
CA MET A 1 -4.91 11.51 -26.04
C MET A 1 -4.67 10.92 -24.65
N LEU A 2 -5.62 11.07 -23.71
CA LEU A 2 -5.51 10.60 -22.32
C LEU A 2 -5.32 9.07 -22.18
N ILE A 3 -6.14 8.24 -22.84
CA ILE A 3 -6.02 6.76 -22.76
C ILE A 3 -4.64 6.26 -23.19
N ARG A 4 -4.07 6.84 -24.26
CA ARG A 4 -2.71 6.47 -24.72
C ARG A 4 -1.63 6.87 -23.72
N ALA A 5 -1.81 7.97 -23.00
CA ALA A 5 -0.87 8.40 -21.96
C ALA A 5 -0.97 7.47 -20.74
N ALA A 6 -2.19 7.13 -20.30
CA ALA A 6 -2.45 6.19 -19.22
C ALA A 6 -1.87 4.79 -19.52
N GLY A 7 -2.05 4.27 -20.74
CA GLY A 7 -1.45 3.00 -21.14
C GLY A 7 0.08 3.00 -21.05
N ARG A 8 0.75 4.08 -21.50
CA ARG A 8 2.20 4.22 -21.34
C ARG A 8 2.63 4.29 -19.87
N GLN A 9 1.86 4.96 -19.01
CA GLN A 9 2.15 5.00 -17.58
C GLN A 9 1.98 3.62 -16.93
N ALA A 10 0.95 2.86 -17.29
CA ALA A 10 0.77 1.50 -16.82
C ALA A 10 1.95 0.59 -17.24
N ASP A 11 2.42 0.70 -18.48
CA ASP A 11 3.59 -0.06 -18.94
C ASP A 11 4.88 0.32 -18.21
N ILE A 12 5.07 1.61 -17.91
CA ILE A 12 6.20 2.10 -17.11
C ILE A 12 6.11 1.60 -15.67
N LEU A 13 4.93 1.64 -15.05
CA LEU A 13 4.71 1.21 -13.69
C LEU A 13 5.14 -0.25 -13.48
N LEU A 14 4.85 -1.14 -14.44
CA LEU A 14 5.25 -2.55 -14.36
C LEU A 14 6.78 -2.75 -14.33
N LYS A 15 7.59 -1.76 -14.73
CA LYS A 15 9.05 -1.83 -14.60
C LYS A 15 9.54 -1.64 -13.15
N PHE A 16 8.74 -1.04 -12.29
CA PHE A 16 9.05 -0.88 -10.87
C PHE A 16 8.86 -2.19 -10.07
N CYS A 17 8.19 -3.17 -10.65
CA CYS A 17 7.93 -4.45 -9.99
C CYS A 17 9.25 -5.19 -9.67
N LYS A 18 9.34 -5.70 -8.44
CA LYS A 18 10.42 -6.52 -7.89
C LYS A 18 10.06 -7.99 -8.06
N SER A 19 11.03 -8.87 -7.86
CA SER A 19 10.78 -10.33 -7.84
C SER A 19 9.81 -10.77 -6.73
N SER A 20 9.64 -9.95 -5.69
CA SER A 20 8.65 -10.17 -4.62
C SER A 20 7.21 -9.85 -5.03
N GLY A 21 6.97 -9.16 -6.15
CA GLY A 21 5.66 -8.63 -6.53
C GLY A 21 5.36 -7.22 -5.99
N LEU A 22 6.21 -6.69 -5.10
CA LEU A 22 6.17 -5.29 -4.66
C LEU A 22 6.80 -4.35 -5.70
N TYR A 23 6.44 -3.07 -5.65
CA TYR A 23 6.94 -2.03 -6.54
C TYR A 23 7.91 -1.13 -5.78
N ARG A 24 9.12 -1.00 -6.30
CA ARG A 24 10.17 -0.13 -5.72
C ARG A 24 9.81 1.34 -5.86
N ARG A 25 10.44 2.21 -5.08
CA ARG A 25 10.17 3.66 -5.08
C ARG A 25 10.63 4.37 -6.37
N ALA A 26 11.77 3.97 -6.92
CA ALA A 26 12.32 4.62 -8.11
C ALA A 26 13.10 3.66 -9.03
N ILE A 27 13.12 4.02 -10.31
CA ILE A 27 13.95 3.41 -11.35
C ILE A 27 14.66 4.51 -12.14
N GLY A 28 15.76 4.15 -12.82
CA GLY A 28 16.45 5.01 -13.76
C GLY A 28 15.58 5.35 -14.97
N VAL A 29 15.99 6.36 -15.73
CA VAL A 29 15.28 6.82 -16.94
C VAL A 29 15.18 5.75 -18.04
N ASP A 30 16.11 4.78 -18.02
CA ASP A 30 16.12 3.60 -18.88
C ASP A 30 15.17 2.49 -18.41
N GLY A 31 14.66 2.61 -17.18
CA GLY A 31 13.79 1.67 -16.51
C GLY A 31 14.53 0.60 -15.70
N ALA A 32 15.84 0.71 -15.55
CA ALA A 32 16.64 -0.18 -14.69
C ALA A 32 16.66 0.30 -13.23
N PRO A 33 16.94 -0.58 -12.25
CA PRO A 33 17.33 -0.19 -10.90
C PRO A 33 18.36 0.95 -10.88
N THR A 34 18.18 1.94 -10.01
CA THR A 34 19.13 3.07 -9.92
C THR A 34 20.45 2.68 -9.25
N GLY A 35 20.46 1.56 -8.52
CA GLY A 35 21.56 1.13 -7.65
C GLY A 35 21.60 1.82 -6.29
N ASN A 36 20.74 2.81 -6.05
CA ASN A 36 20.57 3.43 -4.73
C ASN A 36 19.66 2.54 -3.86
N ALA A 37 20.13 2.13 -2.69
CA ALA A 37 19.36 1.31 -1.77
C ALA A 37 17.99 1.92 -1.41
N GLY A 38 17.92 3.24 -1.23
CA GLY A 38 16.66 3.93 -0.89
C GLY A 38 15.63 3.93 -2.02
N ASP A 39 16.06 3.75 -3.27
CA ASP A 39 15.17 3.67 -4.43
C ASP A 39 14.60 2.25 -4.63
N GLU A 40 15.30 1.23 -4.12
CA GLU A 40 14.86 -0.16 -4.13
C GLU A 40 13.80 -0.48 -3.07
N VAL A 41 13.66 0.38 -2.06
CA VAL A 41 12.65 0.22 -0.99
C VAL A 41 11.25 0.20 -1.60
N ALA A 42 10.42 -0.73 -1.15
CA ALA A 42 9.00 -0.79 -1.50
C ALA A 42 8.16 -0.39 -0.30
N ARG A 43 7.49 0.75 -0.40
CA ARG A 43 6.65 1.29 0.68
C ARG A 43 5.22 0.78 0.55
N SER A 44 4.57 0.50 1.67
CA SER A 44 3.15 0.10 1.69
C SER A 44 2.26 1.17 1.05
N TYR A 45 2.54 2.45 1.32
CA TYR A 45 1.87 3.58 0.69
C TYR A 45 1.87 3.49 -0.85
N ASP A 46 3.04 3.28 -1.46
CA ASP A 46 3.18 3.24 -2.92
C ASP A 46 2.38 2.08 -3.54
N GLN A 47 2.36 0.92 -2.87
CA GLN A 47 1.61 -0.25 -3.33
C GLN A 47 0.10 0.02 -3.38
N CYS A 48 -0.43 0.83 -2.47
CA CYS A 48 -1.84 1.22 -2.48
C CYS A 48 -2.21 1.91 -3.80
N PHE A 49 -1.35 2.83 -4.26
CA PHE A 49 -1.56 3.54 -5.52
C PHE A 49 -1.29 2.68 -6.75
N VAL A 50 -0.41 1.67 -6.65
CA VAL A 50 -0.25 0.65 -7.70
C VAL A 50 -1.57 -0.08 -7.92
N ILE A 51 -2.18 -0.60 -6.85
CA ILE A 51 -3.45 -1.34 -6.91
C ILE A 51 -4.58 -0.45 -7.43
N LEU A 52 -4.69 0.77 -6.90
CA LEU A 52 -5.71 1.74 -7.31
C LEU A 52 -5.57 2.11 -8.79
N GLY A 53 -4.35 2.46 -9.22
CA GLY A 53 -4.04 2.88 -10.58
C GLY A 53 -4.24 1.77 -11.60
N LEU A 54 -3.72 0.56 -11.31
CA LEU A 54 -3.87 -0.59 -12.20
C LEU A 54 -5.32 -1.05 -12.28
N SER A 55 -6.09 -1.04 -11.18
CA SER A 55 -7.51 -1.40 -11.20
C SER A 55 -8.33 -0.45 -12.07
N THR A 56 -8.06 0.85 -11.94
CA THR A 56 -8.68 1.89 -12.78
C THR A 56 -8.31 1.72 -14.26
N TRP A 57 -7.03 1.45 -14.55
CA TRP A 57 -6.58 1.22 -15.91
C TRP A 57 -7.18 -0.06 -16.51
N ASN A 58 -7.23 -1.16 -15.75
CA ASN A 58 -7.74 -2.45 -16.20
C ASN A 58 -9.23 -2.35 -16.55
N ARG A 59 -10.01 -1.47 -15.90
CA ARG A 59 -11.40 -1.20 -16.30
C ARG A 59 -11.53 -0.63 -17.71
N LEU A 60 -10.58 0.22 -18.12
CA LEU A 60 -10.57 0.90 -19.41
C LEU A 60 -9.93 0.07 -20.52
N SER A 61 -8.92 -0.74 -20.18
CA SER A 61 -8.20 -1.61 -21.10
C SER A 61 -7.93 -2.97 -20.44
N PRO A 62 -8.95 -3.84 -20.35
CA PRO A 62 -8.84 -5.11 -19.65
C PRO A 62 -7.74 -6.00 -20.21
N SER A 63 -6.93 -6.58 -19.33
CA SER A 63 -5.96 -7.60 -19.71
C SER A 63 -5.59 -8.46 -18.51
N ALA A 64 -5.46 -9.76 -18.76
CA ALA A 64 -5.07 -10.75 -17.74
C ALA A 64 -3.72 -10.41 -17.09
N ARG A 65 -2.83 -9.71 -17.81
CA ARG A 65 -1.55 -9.25 -17.26
C ARG A 65 -1.74 -8.19 -16.16
N GLN A 66 -2.66 -7.25 -16.36
CA GLN A 66 -2.95 -6.20 -15.38
C GLN A 66 -3.70 -6.77 -14.19
N GLU A 67 -4.65 -7.66 -14.43
CA GLU A 67 -5.36 -8.38 -13.36
C GLU A 67 -4.40 -9.19 -12.48
N ALA A 68 -3.49 -9.95 -13.09
CA ALA A 68 -2.43 -10.65 -12.37
C ALA A 68 -1.54 -9.68 -11.58
N ALA A 69 -1.10 -8.57 -12.19
CA ALA A 69 -0.25 -7.59 -11.51
C ALA A 69 -0.93 -6.93 -10.29
N ILE A 70 -2.25 -6.72 -10.33
CA ILE A 70 -3.02 -6.21 -9.19
C ILE A 70 -3.04 -7.23 -8.06
N GLU A 71 -3.36 -8.49 -8.36
CA GLU A 71 -3.44 -9.53 -7.33
C GLU A 71 -2.06 -9.91 -6.80
N ASP A 72 -1.03 -9.99 -7.63
CA ASP A 72 0.36 -10.23 -7.21
C ASP A 72 0.84 -9.13 -6.26
N CYS A 73 0.51 -7.85 -6.55
CA CYS A 73 0.83 -6.73 -5.68
C CYS A 73 0.09 -6.83 -4.33
N TRP A 74 -1.21 -7.17 -4.36
CA TRP A 74 -2.00 -7.41 -3.15
C TRP A 74 -1.40 -8.53 -2.29
N GLN A 75 -1.07 -9.67 -2.90
CA GLN A 75 -0.48 -10.81 -2.20
C GLN A 75 0.88 -10.47 -1.61
N ALA A 76 1.74 -9.79 -2.38
CA ALA A 76 3.04 -9.33 -1.90
C ALA A 76 2.89 -8.39 -0.70
N LEU A 77 2.01 -7.38 -0.78
CA LEU A 77 1.72 -6.47 0.34
C LEU A 77 1.20 -7.22 1.57
N SER A 78 0.23 -8.12 1.38
CA SER A 78 -0.41 -8.87 2.47
C SER A 78 0.53 -9.84 3.18
N THR A 79 1.57 -10.31 2.48
CA THR A 79 2.52 -11.30 3.01
C THR A 79 3.83 -10.71 3.50
N THR A 80 4.28 -9.58 2.92
CA THR A 80 5.61 -9.01 3.18
C THR A 80 5.58 -7.63 3.81
N LEU A 81 4.50 -6.85 3.61
CA LEU A 81 4.33 -5.51 4.17
C LEU A 81 3.25 -5.46 5.25
N THR A 82 2.91 -6.61 5.84
CA THR A 82 1.92 -6.73 6.91
C THR A 82 2.58 -7.36 8.12
N ASP A 83 2.47 -6.72 9.26
CA ASP A 83 2.88 -7.28 10.55
C ASP A 83 1.99 -8.49 10.87
N PRO A 84 2.54 -9.72 10.96
CA PRO A 84 1.75 -10.91 11.18
C PRO A 84 1.11 -10.98 12.58
N GLN A 85 1.59 -10.19 13.55
CA GLN A 85 1.05 -10.18 14.90
C GLN A 85 -0.17 -9.26 15.03
N THR A 86 -0.12 -8.10 14.37
CA THR A 86 -1.11 -7.03 14.53
C THR A 86 -2.05 -6.91 13.33
N GLY A 87 -1.59 -7.34 12.15
CA GLY A 87 -2.24 -7.11 10.86
C GLY A 87 -1.96 -5.72 10.28
N LEU A 88 -1.26 -4.83 11.00
CA LEU A 88 -0.94 -3.49 10.51
C LEU A 88 0.08 -3.54 9.38
N LEU A 89 -0.06 -2.61 8.43
CA LEU A 89 0.93 -2.41 7.38
C LEU A 89 2.25 -1.91 7.98
N LEU A 90 3.34 -2.47 7.50
CA LEU A 90 4.69 -1.97 7.72
C LEU A 90 4.93 -0.73 6.85
N GLU A 91 5.83 0.16 7.27
CA GLU A 91 6.20 1.34 6.47
C GLU A 91 6.76 0.92 5.10
N ASP A 92 7.70 -0.04 5.12
CA ASP A 92 8.32 -0.59 3.93
C ASP A 92 8.92 -1.99 4.18
N ASP A 93 9.47 -2.58 3.11
CA ASP A 93 10.04 -3.92 3.09
C ASP A 93 11.44 -4.04 3.73
N THR A 94 11.92 -2.98 4.39
CA THR A 94 13.16 -3.02 5.18
C THR A 94 12.90 -3.22 6.68
N VAL A 95 11.65 -3.08 7.13
CA VAL A 95 11.26 -3.27 8.54
C VAL A 95 11.25 -4.77 8.89
N THR A 96 12.12 -5.19 9.80
CA THR A 96 12.26 -6.60 10.22
C THR A 96 11.70 -6.89 11.61
N ASP A 97 11.86 -5.95 12.54
CA ASP A 97 11.23 -5.98 13.86
C ASP A 97 10.40 -4.69 14.02
N PRO A 98 9.09 -4.76 13.75
CA PRO A 98 8.26 -3.57 13.78
C PRO A 98 8.08 -3.06 15.22
N ALA A 99 8.20 -3.91 16.25
CA ALA A 99 8.02 -3.50 17.65
C ALA A 99 9.30 -2.94 18.29
N ALA A 100 10.43 -2.92 17.57
CA ALA A 100 11.69 -2.39 18.09
C ALA A 100 11.58 -0.90 18.43
N PRO A 101 12.24 -0.41 19.51
CA PRO A 101 12.17 1.00 19.91
C PRO A 101 12.65 2.00 18.85
N ASP A 102 13.50 1.57 17.92
CA ASP A 102 14.04 2.36 16.82
C ASP A 102 13.34 2.10 15.47
N ALA A 103 12.32 1.25 15.45
CA ALA A 103 11.50 1.04 14.26
C ALA A 103 10.70 2.32 13.92
N PRO A 104 10.31 2.50 12.64
CA PRO A 104 9.42 3.59 12.26
C PRO A 104 8.08 3.53 13.04
N PRO A 105 7.50 4.69 13.38
CA PRO A 105 6.12 4.76 13.88
C PRO A 105 5.16 4.03 12.93
N ARG A 106 4.09 3.44 13.47
CA ARG A 106 3.03 2.87 12.62
C ARG A 106 2.21 4.01 12.05
N SER A 107 2.07 4.05 10.72
CA SER A 107 1.29 5.07 10.04
C SER A 107 -0.11 4.56 9.70
N GLN A 108 -1.11 5.40 9.95
CA GLN A 108 -2.50 5.19 9.53
C GLN A 108 -2.66 5.31 8.01
N ASN A 109 -1.87 6.18 7.38
CA ASN A 109 -2.10 6.65 6.02
C ASN A 109 -2.10 5.53 4.95
N PRO A 110 -1.15 4.56 4.96
CA PRO A 110 -1.21 3.43 4.03
C PRO A 110 -2.50 2.61 4.14
N HIS A 111 -3.07 2.47 5.35
CA HIS A 111 -4.32 1.72 5.54
C HIS A 111 -5.51 2.43 4.91
N MET A 112 -5.56 3.76 5.03
CA MET A 112 -6.58 4.59 4.40
C MET A 112 -6.53 4.47 2.87
N HIS A 113 -5.34 4.55 2.28
CA HIS A 113 -5.20 4.42 0.82
C HIS A 113 -5.39 3.00 0.33
N LEU A 114 -5.06 1.97 1.12
CA LEU A 114 -5.38 0.60 0.75
C LEU A 114 -6.89 0.34 0.84
N TYR A 115 -7.59 0.95 1.81
CA TYR A 115 -9.05 0.96 1.88
C TYR A 115 -9.65 1.63 0.65
N GLU A 116 -9.16 2.81 0.25
CA GLU A 116 -9.53 3.49 -0.99
C GLU A 116 -9.31 2.60 -2.22
N ALA A 117 -8.13 1.99 -2.33
CA ALA A 117 -7.79 1.08 -3.43
C ALA A 117 -8.73 -0.12 -3.48
N CYS A 118 -9.14 -0.68 -2.34
CA CYS A 118 -10.11 -1.76 -2.29
C CYS A 118 -11.50 -1.33 -2.77
N LEU A 119 -11.98 -0.16 -2.34
CA LEU A 119 -13.25 0.39 -2.83
C LEU A 119 -13.21 0.64 -4.33
N GLN A 120 -12.13 1.25 -4.83
CA GLN A 120 -11.91 1.46 -6.26
C GLN A 120 -11.93 0.13 -7.02
N SER A 121 -11.20 -0.89 -6.54
CA SER A 121 -11.17 -2.21 -7.18
C SER A 121 -12.55 -2.86 -7.22
N TYR A 122 -13.35 -2.72 -6.16
CA TYR A 122 -14.74 -3.18 -6.17
C TYR A 122 -15.57 -2.43 -7.22
N GLU A 123 -15.51 -1.10 -7.27
CA GLU A 123 -16.23 -0.31 -8.28
C GLU A 123 -15.82 -0.67 -9.71
N MET A 124 -14.55 -0.99 -9.94
CA MET A 124 -14.03 -1.35 -11.26
C MET A 124 -14.37 -2.78 -11.69
N THR A 125 -14.58 -3.71 -10.75
CA THR A 125 -14.68 -5.15 -11.06
C THR A 125 -16.00 -5.79 -10.66
N GLY A 126 -16.70 -5.24 -9.67
CA GLY A 126 -17.85 -5.88 -9.01
C GLY A 126 -17.48 -7.09 -8.14
N ASN A 127 -16.19 -7.40 -7.94
CA ASN A 127 -15.76 -8.55 -7.16
C ASN A 127 -15.86 -8.25 -5.64
N ALA A 128 -16.77 -8.94 -4.95
CA ALA A 128 -17.06 -8.75 -3.54
C ALA A 128 -15.85 -8.97 -2.61
N LEU A 129 -14.84 -9.74 -3.04
CA LEU A 129 -13.60 -9.93 -2.27
C LEU A 129 -12.94 -8.59 -1.93
N TRP A 130 -13.01 -7.59 -2.81
CA TRP A 130 -12.47 -6.25 -2.54
C TRP A 130 -13.21 -5.52 -1.42
N LEU A 131 -14.53 -5.73 -1.26
CA LEU A 131 -15.27 -5.18 -0.12
C LEU A 131 -14.94 -5.91 1.18
N GLU A 132 -14.70 -7.22 1.14
CA GLU A 132 -14.24 -7.97 2.31
C GLU A 132 -12.88 -7.44 2.79
N ARG A 133 -11.95 -7.24 1.85
CA ARG A 133 -10.64 -6.60 2.09
C ARG A 133 -10.79 -5.20 2.69
N ALA A 134 -11.63 -4.34 2.11
CA ALA A 134 -11.91 -3.00 2.62
C ALA A 134 -12.49 -3.02 4.05
N THR A 135 -13.41 -3.94 4.33
CA THR A 135 -14.04 -4.09 5.65
C THR A 135 -13.02 -4.47 6.70
N HIS A 136 -12.11 -5.41 6.38
CA HIS A 136 -11.03 -5.78 7.27
C HIS A 136 -10.12 -4.58 7.60
N LEU A 137 -9.69 -3.83 6.58
CA LEU A 137 -8.83 -2.66 6.76
C LEU A 137 -9.50 -1.58 7.61
N ARG A 138 -10.78 -1.26 7.36
CA ARG A 138 -11.51 -0.29 8.18
C ARG A 138 -11.53 -0.71 9.66
N ASN A 139 -11.84 -1.97 9.94
CA ASN A 139 -11.91 -2.46 11.31
C ASN A 139 -10.53 -2.43 12.00
N LEU A 140 -9.48 -2.77 11.26
CA LEU A 140 -8.11 -2.69 11.74
C LEU A 140 -7.70 -1.25 12.02
N SER A 141 -7.96 -0.32 11.11
CA SER A 141 -7.62 1.09 11.28
C SER A 141 -8.33 1.71 12.47
N LEU A 142 -9.63 1.44 12.64
CA LEU A 142 -10.38 1.95 13.79
C LEU A 142 -9.89 1.33 15.10
N ARG A 143 -9.49 0.06 15.11
CA ARG A 143 -8.96 -0.57 16.33
C ARG A 143 -7.66 0.09 16.82
N HIS A 144 -6.78 0.50 15.91
CA HIS A 144 -5.42 0.91 16.26
C HIS A 144 -5.19 2.42 16.23
N PHE A 145 -5.92 3.16 15.39
CA PHE A 145 -5.68 4.59 15.18
C PHE A 145 -6.81 5.48 15.67
N PHE A 146 -7.99 4.94 15.98
CA PHE A 146 -9.10 5.76 16.46
C PHE A 146 -8.96 6.04 17.95
N ASP A 147 -9.10 7.31 18.31
CA ASP A 147 -9.11 7.80 19.68
C ASP A 147 -10.54 8.20 20.05
N ASP A 148 -11.18 7.38 20.91
CA ASP A 148 -12.54 7.59 21.39
C ASP A 148 -12.69 8.87 22.23
N ASP A 149 -11.63 9.35 22.88
CA ASP A 149 -11.70 10.54 23.74
C ASP A 149 -11.78 11.82 22.91
N THR A 150 -11.15 11.82 21.73
CA THR A 150 -11.07 12.99 20.84
C THR A 150 -11.92 12.86 19.57
N ASP A 151 -12.53 11.69 19.33
CA ASP A 151 -13.27 11.35 18.09
C ASP A 151 -12.40 11.59 16.84
N SER A 152 -11.12 11.21 16.93
CA SER A 152 -10.11 11.47 15.89
C SER A 152 -9.34 10.22 15.49
N LEU A 153 -8.68 10.27 14.33
CA LEU A 153 -7.77 9.24 13.86
C LEU A 153 -6.34 9.74 13.97
N ALA A 154 -5.52 9.08 14.78
CA ALA A 154 -4.09 9.35 14.86
C ALA A 154 -3.40 9.01 13.53
N GLU A 155 -2.63 9.95 12.98
CA GLU A 155 -1.83 9.69 11.78
C GLU A 155 -0.72 8.68 12.03
N PHE A 156 -0.17 8.70 13.26
CA PHE A 156 0.93 7.85 13.68
C PHE A 156 0.75 7.38 15.13
N ILE A 157 1.20 6.15 15.41
CA ILE A 157 1.36 5.60 16.77
C ILE A 157 2.76 5.02 16.93
N SER A 158 3.20 4.83 18.17
CA SER A 158 4.54 4.32 18.49
C SER A 158 4.73 2.90 17.94
N PRO A 159 5.99 2.43 17.77
CA PRO A 159 6.28 1.05 17.37
C PRO A 159 5.64 -0.03 18.24
N ASP A 160 5.48 0.24 19.54
CA ASP A 160 4.81 -0.64 20.52
C ASP A 160 3.29 -0.45 20.59
N LEU A 161 2.72 0.30 19.64
CA LEU A 161 1.30 0.66 19.53
C LEU A 161 0.77 1.58 20.64
N SER A 162 1.64 2.11 21.51
CA SER A 162 1.24 3.19 22.41
C SER A 162 1.01 4.49 21.62
N ALA A 163 0.24 5.42 22.19
CA ALA A 163 0.15 6.76 21.65
C ALA A 163 1.56 7.39 21.57
N LEU A 164 1.87 8.07 20.48
CA LEU A 164 3.13 8.80 20.38
C LEU A 164 3.17 9.88 21.47
N ALA A 165 4.24 9.88 22.26
CA ALA A 165 4.50 10.97 23.19
C ALA A 165 4.52 12.29 22.41
N GLY A 166 3.59 13.17 22.72
CA GLY A 166 3.10 14.19 21.78
C GLY A 166 4.17 15.07 21.15
N LEU A 167 3.95 15.41 19.88
CA LEU A 167 4.01 16.82 19.53
C LEU A 167 2.87 17.47 20.30
N THR A 168 3.21 18.14 21.40
CA THR A 168 2.28 18.99 22.13
C THR A 168 1.70 20.00 21.14
N GLY A 169 0.42 19.84 20.81
CA GLY A 169 -0.41 20.88 20.22
C GLY A 169 -0.93 21.82 21.28
#